data_AF-A0A258R5K1-F1
#
_entry.id   AF-A0A258R5K1-F1
#
_cell.length_a   1.000
_cell.length_b   1.000
_cell.length_c   1.000
_cell.angle_alpha   90.00
_cell.angle_beta   90.00
_cell.angle_gamma   90.00
#
_symmetry.space_group_name_H-M   'P 1'
#
loop_
_entity.id
_entity.type
_entity.pdbx_description
1 polymer ?
#
loop_
_entity_poly.entity_id
_entity_poly.type
_entity_poly.pdbx_seq_one_letter_code
_entity_poly.pdbx_strand_id
1 'polypeptide(L)' 'AGLLRRIGIDGATAFYDTNPSQHHHFYIEDENMLCDIPADSVVIDRLPEIPEGFEVSGIDVVVRLRRRL' A
#
# COMPACT_ATOMS: atom_id res chain seq x y z
N ALA A 1 -2.78 12.89 -16.14
CA ALA A 1 -3.40 13.52 -14.96
C ALA A 1 -2.83 12.82 -13.73
N GLY A 2 -2.41 13.57 -12.70
CA GLY A 2 -1.77 13.01 -11.50
C GLY A 2 -2.65 11.95 -10.85
N LEU A 3 -2.10 10.76 -10.64
CA LEU A 3 -2.86 9.58 -10.23
C LEU A 3 -3.21 9.74 -8.74
N LEU A 4 -4.46 10.09 -8.45
CA LEU A 4 -4.99 10.03 -7.09
C LEU A 4 -5.11 8.54 -6.73
N ARG A 5 -4.27 8.04 -5.84
CA ARG A 5 -4.32 6.63 -5.42
C ARG A 5 -5.27 6.50 -4.24
N ARG A 6 -6.30 5.65 -4.36
CA ARG A 6 -7.20 5.34 -3.24
C ARG A 6 -6.69 4.12 -2.49
N ILE A 7 -6.44 4.27 -1.19
CA ILE A 7 -5.96 3.20 -0.31
C ILE A 7 -7.14 2.81 0.59
N GLY A 8 -7.72 1.64 0.33
CA GLY A 8 -8.79 1.08 1.15
C GLY A 8 -8.22 0.43 2.41
N ILE A 9 -8.64 0.88 3.59
CA ILE A 9 -8.27 0.26 4.86
C ILE A 9 -9.35 -0.74 5.28
N ASP A 10 -10.61 -0.33 5.28
CA ASP A 10 -11.73 -1.22 5.58
C ASP A 10 -12.95 -0.83 4.71
N GLY A 11 -14.10 -1.43 4.99
CA GLY A 11 -15.33 -1.14 4.24
C GLY A 11 -15.84 0.30 4.41
N ALA A 12 -15.36 1.06 5.39
CA ALA A 12 -15.84 2.39 5.73
C ALA A 12 -14.81 3.51 5.49
N THR A 13 -13.51 3.19 5.50
CA THR A 13 -12.42 4.16 5.54
C THR A 13 -11.47 3.98 4.36
N ALA A 14 -11.20 5.09 3.66
CA ALA A 14 -10.22 5.14 2.59
C ALA A 14 -9.38 6.42 2.68
N PHE A 15 -8.09 6.30 2.37
CA PHE A 15 -7.19 7.43 2.18
C PHE A 15 -7.02 7.71 0.69
N TYR A 16 -6.76 8.98 0.37
CA TYR A 16 -6.45 9.42 -0.98
C TYR A 16 -5.03 10.00 -0.98
N ASP A 17 -4.13 9.28 -1.61
CA ASP A 17 -2.73 9.62 -1.74
C ASP A 17 -2.53 10.50 -2.98
N THR A 18 -1.99 11.68 -2.75
CA THR A 18 -1.68 12.69 -3.77
C THR A 18 -0.22 12.68 -4.20
N ASN A 19 0.63 11.87 -3.56
CA ASN A 19 2.03 11.71 -3.89
C ASN A 19 2.15 10.77 -5.11
N PRO A 20 2.56 11.27 -6.29
CA PRO A 20 2.63 10.46 -7.49
C PRO A 20 3.88 9.57 -7.54
N SER A 21 4.80 9.72 -6.58
CA SER A 21 6.05 8.96 -6.53
C SER A 21 5.77 7.50 -6.19
N GLN A 22 6.66 6.59 -6.59
CA GLN A 22 6.57 5.21 -6.12
C GLN A 22 6.93 5.16 -4.63
N HIS A 23 6.05 4.59 -3.82
CA HIS A 23 6.22 4.41 -2.39
C HIS A 23 5.22 3.36 -1.88
N HIS A 24 5.35 2.96 -0.62
CA HIS A 24 4.41 2.09 0.10
C HIS A 24 3.89 2.80 1.34
N HIS A 25 3.03 2.15 2.13
CA HIS A 25 2.45 2.80 3.31
C HIS A 25 2.54 1.95 4.57
N PHE A 26 2.82 2.60 5.69
CA PHE A 26 2.39 2.11 7.00
C PHE A 26 0.98 2.62 7.28
N TYR A 27 0.12 1.76 7.82
CA TYR A 27 -1.15 2.15 8.43
C TYR A 27 -1.10 1.89 9.93
N ILE A 28 -1.15 2.96 10.73
CA ILE A 28 -1.16 2.89 12.19
C ILE A 28 -2.61 2.83 12.65
N GLU A 29 -3.08 1.64 13.04
CA GLU A 29 -4.51 1.39 13.27
C GLU A 29 -5.04 2.22 14.45
N ASP A 30 -4.28 2.29 15.54
CA ASP A 30 -4.67 3.00 16.77
C ASP A 30 -4.80 4.52 16.56
N GLU A 31 -4.17 5.05 15.51
CA GLU A 31 -4.11 6.49 15.21
C GLU A 31 -4.85 6.86 13.93
N ASN A 32 -5.38 5.86 13.21
CA ASN A 32 -5.98 6.00 11.89
C ASN A 32 -5.17 6.90 10.95
N MET A 33 -3.88 6.56 10.78
CA MET A 33 -2.92 7.39 10.03
C MET A 33 -2.13 6.56 9.02
N LEU A 34 -1.84 7.16 7.86
CA LEU A 34 -0.89 6.64 6.89
C LEU A 34 0.45 7.38 6.96
N CYS A 35 1.54 6.63 6.78
CA CYS A 35 2.88 7.19 6.60
C CYS A 35 3.55 6.53 5.40
N ASP A 36 4.24 7.34 4.59
CA ASP A 36 4.97 6.85 3.42
C ASP A 36 6.19 6.02 3.83
N ILE A 37 6.43 4.97 3.07
CA ILE A 37 7.61 4.13 3.11
C ILE A 37 8.33 4.29 1.76
N PRO A 38 9.63 4.62 1.74
CA PRO A 38 10.40 4.65 0.49
C PRO A 38 10.29 3.32 -0.27
N ALA A 39 10.15 3.38 -1.59
CA ALA A 39 9.91 2.20 -2.43
C ALA A 39 11.03 1.15 -2.33
N ASP A 40 12.28 1.58 -2.11
CA ASP A 40 13.45 0.72 -1.96
C ASP A 40 13.56 0.03 -0.59
N SER A 41 12.71 0.42 0.37
CA SER A 41 12.71 -0.12 1.73
C SER A 41 11.90 -1.42 1.88
N VAL A 42 11.17 -1.82 0.83
CA VAL A 42 10.39 -3.06 0.82
C VAL A 42 10.81 -3.91 -0.37
N VAL A 43 11.20 -5.15 -0.09
CA VAL A 43 11.53 -6.14 -1.13
C VAL A 43 10.46 -7.23 -1.14
N ILE A 44 9.82 -7.41 -2.29
CA ILE A 44 8.93 -8.55 -2.54
C ILE A 44 9.77 -9.65 -3.19
N ASP A 45 10.25 -10.59 -2.38
CA ASP A 45 11.13 -11.67 -2.84
C ASP A 45 10.42 -12.69 -3.73
N ARG A 46 9.11 -12.91 -3.52
CA ARG A 46 8.34 -13.90 -4.26
C ARG A 46 6.90 -13.44 -4.48
N LEU A 47 6.41 -13.68 -5.70
CA LEU A 47 5.00 -13.57 -6.06
C LEU A 47 4.36 -14.95 -6.16
N PRO A 48 3.04 -15.06 -5.96
CA PRO A 48 2.30 -16.27 -6.31
C PRO A 48 2.39 -16.54 -7.82
N GLU A 49 2.05 -17.76 -8.24
CA GLU A 49 1.91 -18.07 -9.65
C GLU A 49 0.85 -17.17 -10.28
N ILE A 50 1.22 -16.45 -11.33
CA ILE A 50 0.32 -15.57 -12.04
C ILE A 50 -0.58 -16.44 -12.92
N PRO A 51 -1.92 -16.36 -12.78
CA PRO A 51 -2.82 -17.17 -13.60
C PRO A 51 -2.59 -16.96 -15.09
N GLU A 52 -2.88 -18.00 -15.88
CA GLU A 52 -2.71 -17.96 -17.34
C GLU A 52 -3.50 -16.78 -17.96
N GLY A 53 -2.84 -16.06 -18.86
CA GLY A 53 -3.42 -14.91 -19.55
C GLY A 53 -3.38 -13.59 -18.78
N PHE A 54 -2.76 -13.53 -17.59
CA PHE A 54 -2.61 -12.31 -16.81
C PHE A 54 -1.17 -11.80 -16.77
N GLU A 55 -1.02 -10.48 -16.71
CA GLU A 55 0.23 -9.77 -16.38
C GLU A 55 0.06 -8.98 -15.08
N VAL A 56 1.16 -8.78 -14.35
CA VAL A 56 1.16 -7.95 -13.14
C VAL A 56 1.23 -6.49 -13.55
N SER A 57 0.11 -5.77 -13.42
CA SER A 57 0.04 -4.34 -13.72
C SER A 57 0.54 -3.44 -12.58
N GLY A 58 0.60 -3.96 -11.36
CA GLY A 58 1.06 -3.22 -10.19
C GLY A 58 0.94 -4.02 -8.89
N ILE A 59 1.65 -3.57 -7.87
CA ILE A 59 1.55 -4.10 -6.50
C ILE A 59 1.51 -2.91 -5.55
N ASP A 60 0.46 -2.84 -4.75
CA ASP A 60 0.34 -1.87 -3.66
C ASP A 60 0.60 -2.59 -2.33
N VAL A 61 1.50 -2.01 -1.51
CA VAL A 61 1.88 -2.59 -0.21
C VAL A 61 1.44 -1.65 0.91
N VAL A 62 0.63 -2.18 1.83
CA VAL A 62 0.24 -1.50 3.07
C VAL A 62 0.60 -2.39 4.25
N VAL A 63 1.47 -1.89 5.12
CA VAL A 63 1.90 -2.60 6.34
C VAL A 63 1.10 -2.05 7.53
N ARG A 64 0.29 -2.91 8.16
CA ARG A 64 -0.56 -2.53 9.29
C ARG A 64 0.21 -2.64 10.61
N LEU A 65 0.18 -1.57 11.38
CA LEU A 65 0.85 -1.45 12.67
C LEU A 65 -0.19 -1.26 13.77
N ARG A 66 -0.03 -2.03 14.85
CA ARG A 66 -0.69 -1.80 16.14
C ARG A 66 0.36 -1.61 17.21
N ARG A 67 0.08 -0.82 18.25
CA ARG A 67 1.02 -0.67 19.36
C ARG A 67 1.26 -2.00 20.05
N ARG A 68 2.54 -2.28 20.33
CA ARG A 68 2.90 -3.41 21.18
C ARG A 68 2.73 -2.98 22.63
N LEU A 69 1.81 -3.64 23.34
CA LEU A 69 1.61 -3.51 24.78
C LEU A 69 2.73 -4.22 25.55
#